data_AF-A0A6A6KGS1-F1
#
_entry.id   AF-A0A6A6KGS1-F1
#
_cell.length_a   1.000
_cell.length_b   1.000
_cell.length_c   1.000
_cell.angle_alpha   90.00
_cell.angle_beta   90.00
_cell.angle_gamma   90.00
#
_symmetry.space_group_name_H-M   'P 1'
#
loop_
_entity.id
_entity.type
_entity.pdbx_description
1 polymer ?
#
loop_
_entity_poly.entity_id
_entity_poly.type
_entity_poly.pdbx_seq_one_letter_code
_entity_poly.pdbx_strand_id
1 'polypeptide(L)'
;MLFYKWPCFDPYNDHKQALSSNSQRNGSASRAFGKQHGARDFSSIGLLPPTVWGCDFASLPLFNSEIESYTKKVEVLKEKVKDMLMSSKKDLIKNIEFINLLCRLGISYHFENEIEEQLNHIFNVVHDDINDDYDLYNVALLFRVLRQHGYKISCNVFKKFKDSDGKFNKAISNDVKGILSLYEASFVSMRGEDILDEAIAFARPLLESLAMQSSPHLAKHINDALSMPFHRGLPRVEARKFIYFYEEEESHNETLLKFAKLDYNRVQLLHKQELGVVSRWWKELDLAKGLPYVRDRIAEGFFQSAGVQFEPNFALSRILLTKCIQILALVDDTYDSYVVFLGVEKLAGVKEFKWLETNPKLVEASKFFGRLLNDMVARKDEEKEGHCLAGNCYMKEYGVSKEKAMEELRKMCDNAWKDMNEESMRPTAVPMPLITSIVNLARMMEVVFQYDDGYTIASSLKDHVTLMFVEPIPED
;
A
#
# COMPACT_ATOMS: atom_id res chain seq x y z
N MET A 1 5.20 0.54 17.71
CA MET A 1 6.55 1.06 18.02
C MET A 1 7.42 1.13 16.76
N LEU A 2 6.93 1.79 15.70
CA LEU A 2 7.65 1.90 14.40
C LEU A 2 7.59 3.29 13.76
N PHE A 3 7.32 4.34 14.55
CA PHE A 3 7.44 5.72 14.09
C PHE A 3 8.36 6.50 15.01
N TYR A 4 9.65 6.17 15.06
CA TYR A 4 10.66 7.10 15.56
C TYR A 4 12.02 6.79 14.93
N LYS A 5 12.35 7.53 13.88
CA LYS A 5 13.60 8.31 13.75
C LYS A 5 13.66 8.92 12.36
N TRP A 6 13.29 10.19 12.28
CA TRP A 6 13.69 11.06 11.17
C TRP A 6 15.17 11.43 11.36
N PRO A 7 16.01 11.48 10.31
CA PRO A 7 17.42 11.74 10.45
C PRO A 7 17.68 13.25 10.48
N CYS A 8 17.86 13.80 11.67
CA CYS A 8 18.62 15.04 11.86
C CYS A 8 19.52 14.91 13.10
N PHE A 9 20.82 14.80 12.84
CA PHE A 9 21.97 15.04 13.72
C PHE A 9 22.51 13.95 14.69
N ASP A 10 23.85 13.87 14.68
CA ASP A 10 24.79 12.90 15.25
C ASP A 10 25.04 13.08 16.76
N PRO A 11 24.85 12.06 17.63
CA PRO A 11 25.03 12.16 19.07
C PRO A 11 26.34 11.50 19.53
N TYR A 12 27.48 12.08 19.17
CA TYR A 12 28.78 11.75 19.80
C TYR A 12 29.47 13.02 20.31
N ASN A 13 28.95 13.56 21.42
CA ASN A 13 29.72 14.26 22.47
C ASN A 13 28.76 14.70 23.57
N ASP A 14 28.61 13.86 24.59
CA ASP A 14 28.87 14.23 25.99
C ASP A 14 28.22 13.20 26.93
N HIS A 15 29.02 12.19 27.20
CA HIS A 15 28.88 11.30 28.33
C HIS A 15 29.15 12.06 29.64
N LYS A 16 28.34 11.72 30.65
CA LYS A 16 28.58 11.83 32.11
C LYS A 16 27.99 13.04 32.81
N GLN A 17 26.90 12.75 33.53
CA GLN A 17 26.47 13.23 34.86
C GLN A 17 24.93 13.25 34.78
N ALA A 18 24.13 12.54 35.57
CA ALA A 18 24.34 11.98 36.88
C ALA A 18 23.41 10.77 37.06
N LEU A 19 24.00 9.59 37.30
CA LEU A 19 23.34 8.52 38.04
C LEU A 19 23.84 8.66 39.48
N SER A 20 23.03 9.21 40.38
CA SER A 20 23.11 8.86 41.79
C SER A 20 21.86 9.29 42.57
N SER A 21 21.33 8.35 43.36
CA SER A 21 20.33 8.50 44.44
C SER A 21 18.85 8.60 44.01
N ASN A 22 17.89 7.90 44.59
CA ASN A 22 17.86 7.19 45.87
C ASN A 22 16.90 6.00 45.83
N SER A 23 17.29 4.94 46.54
CA SER A 23 16.50 3.74 46.78
C SER A 23 15.79 3.78 48.15
N GLN A 24 14.69 3.03 48.23
CA GLN A 24 14.03 2.44 49.42
C GLN A 24 13.03 3.32 50.20
N ARG A 25 11.79 2.83 50.39
CA ARG A 25 11.39 1.86 51.45
C ARG A 25 9.87 1.53 51.41
N ASN A 26 9.60 0.24 51.62
CA ASN A 26 8.53 -0.43 52.41
C ASN A 26 7.05 -0.04 52.19
N GLY A 27 6.03 -0.91 52.25
CA GLY A 27 5.93 -2.33 52.61
C GLY A 27 4.46 -2.64 52.98
N SER A 28 3.90 -3.68 52.37
CA SER A 28 2.82 -4.59 52.81
C SER A 28 1.57 -4.10 53.58
N ALA A 29 0.39 -4.39 53.04
CA ALA A 29 -0.73 -4.96 53.83
C ALA A 29 -1.69 -5.76 52.93
N SER A 30 -1.82 -7.05 53.20
CA SER A 30 -2.83 -7.96 52.64
C SER A 30 -3.97 -8.13 53.63
N ARG A 31 -5.24 -8.22 53.15
CA ARG A 31 -6.16 -9.36 53.38
C ARG A 31 -7.60 -9.09 52.90
N ALA A 32 -8.09 -10.11 52.20
CA ALA A 32 -9.45 -10.68 52.18
C ALA A 32 -10.64 -9.79 51.84
N PHE A 33 -11.39 -10.16 50.78
CA PHE A 33 -12.76 -10.67 50.89
C PHE A 33 -13.17 -11.28 49.53
N GLY A 34 -13.76 -12.48 49.60
CA GLY A 34 -14.05 -13.32 48.44
C GLY A 34 -15.46 -13.16 47.85
N LYS A 35 -15.58 -13.73 46.65
CA LYS A 35 -16.77 -14.25 45.96
C LYS A 35 -17.98 -13.33 45.82
N GLN A 36 -18.18 -12.86 44.59
CA GLN A 36 -19.35 -13.09 43.73
C GLN A 36 -19.31 -12.02 42.64
N HIS A 37 -19.38 -12.38 41.37
CA HIS A 37 -20.25 -11.75 40.38
C HIS A 37 -20.11 -12.47 39.04
N GLY A 38 -21.24 -12.98 38.55
CA GLY A 38 -21.34 -13.64 37.26
C GLY A 38 -20.98 -12.70 36.11
N ALA A 39 -20.55 -13.32 35.01
CA ALA A 39 -20.30 -12.67 33.73
C ALA A 39 -21.49 -11.77 33.37
N ARG A 40 -21.24 -10.46 33.22
CA ARG A 40 -22.23 -9.51 32.69
C ARG A 40 -21.80 -9.11 31.30
N ASP A 41 -22.78 -9.14 30.41
CA ASP A 41 -22.69 -8.90 28.98
C ASP A 41 -22.45 -7.40 28.69
N PHE A 42 -21.41 -7.09 27.92
CA PHE A 42 -20.93 -5.74 27.58
C PHE A 42 -21.32 -5.30 26.16
N SER A 43 -22.29 -5.97 25.51
CA SER A 43 -22.66 -5.79 24.10
C SER A 43 -23.31 -4.45 23.67
N SER A 44 -23.32 -3.39 24.50
CA SER A 44 -24.12 -2.17 24.22
C SER A 44 -23.44 -0.81 24.47
N ILE A 45 -22.12 -0.72 24.30
CA ILE A 45 -21.31 0.47 24.58
C ILE A 45 -20.76 0.98 23.21
N GLY A 46 -20.99 2.26 22.90
CA GLY A 46 -20.90 2.97 21.63
C GLY A 46 -19.59 2.77 20.85
N LEU A 47 -19.74 2.04 19.75
CA LEU A 47 -18.69 1.47 18.94
C LEU A 47 -18.09 2.50 17.94
N LEU A 48 -16.76 2.47 17.79
CA LEU A 48 -16.14 2.74 16.48
C LEU A 48 -16.92 1.94 15.41
N PRO A 49 -17.13 2.45 14.19
CA PRO A 49 -18.08 1.86 13.25
C PRO A 49 -17.91 0.33 13.19
N PRO A 50 -19.00 -0.45 13.39
CA PRO A 50 -18.89 -1.90 13.36
C PRO A 50 -18.31 -2.34 12.02
N THR A 51 -17.79 -3.57 11.98
CA THR A 51 -17.36 -4.16 10.72
C THR A 51 -18.42 -3.95 9.63
N VAL A 52 -17.99 -3.48 8.46
CA VAL A 52 -18.89 -3.23 7.30
C VAL A 52 -19.29 -4.53 6.61
N TRP A 53 -18.72 -5.65 7.05
CA TRP A 53 -18.88 -6.97 6.48
C TRP A 53 -20.12 -7.65 7.07
N GLY A 54 -21.15 -7.83 6.24
CA GLY A 54 -22.35 -8.59 6.61
C GLY A 54 -22.16 -10.11 6.57
N CYS A 55 -20.96 -10.60 6.25
CA CYS A 55 -20.63 -12.02 6.19
C CYS A 55 -19.58 -12.38 7.25
N ASP A 56 -19.70 -13.58 7.82
CA ASP A 56 -18.71 -14.10 8.77
C ASP A 56 -17.57 -14.79 8.03
N PHE A 57 -16.46 -14.07 7.84
CA PHE A 57 -15.26 -14.63 7.20
C PHE A 57 -14.68 -15.82 7.96
N ALA A 58 -14.89 -15.94 9.28
CA ALA A 58 -14.44 -17.09 10.06
C ALA A 58 -15.14 -18.40 9.64
N SER A 59 -16.33 -18.28 9.02
CA SER A 59 -17.15 -19.38 8.52
C SER A 59 -16.85 -19.79 7.07
N LEU A 60 -15.88 -19.14 6.40
CA LEU A 60 -15.51 -19.50 5.04
C LEU A 60 -15.09 -20.98 4.94
N PRO A 61 -15.61 -21.73 3.95
CA PRO A 61 -15.26 -23.12 3.76
C PRO A 61 -13.82 -23.28 3.25
N LEU A 62 -13.33 -24.51 3.27
CA LEU A 62 -12.10 -24.87 2.57
C LEU A 62 -12.39 -25.03 1.08
N PHE A 63 -11.63 -24.36 0.22
CA PHE A 63 -11.79 -24.40 -1.24
C PHE A 63 -10.79 -25.36 -1.91
N ASN A 64 -10.42 -26.45 -1.23
CA ASN A 64 -9.31 -27.31 -1.66
C ASN A 64 -9.52 -27.91 -3.06
N SER A 65 -10.73 -28.39 -3.36
CA SER A 65 -11.09 -28.95 -4.66
C SER A 65 -11.01 -27.92 -5.79
N GLU A 66 -11.52 -26.72 -5.54
CA GLU A 66 -11.54 -25.61 -6.49
C GLU A 66 -10.12 -25.13 -6.74
N ILE A 67 -9.33 -24.91 -5.69
CA ILE A 67 -7.92 -24.53 -5.79
C ILE A 67 -7.13 -25.57 -6.57
N GLU A 68 -7.34 -26.87 -6.33
CA GLU A 68 -6.68 -27.94 -7.09
C GLU A 68 -7.08 -27.91 -8.58
N SER A 69 -8.37 -27.71 -8.87
CA SER A 69 -8.88 -27.57 -10.23
C SER A 69 -8.26 -26.38 -10.96
N TYR A 70 -8.25 -25.19 -10.34
CA TYR A 70 -7.59 -24.00 -10.89
C TYR A 70 -6.09 -24.23 -11.07
N THR A 71 -5.42 -24.84 -10.10
CA THR A 71 -3.97 -25.13 -10.18
C THR A 71 -3.65 -25.96 -11.40
N LYS A 72 -4.41 -27.03 -11.68
CA LYS A 72 -4.23 -27.83 -12.90
C LYS A 72 -4.36 -27.01 -14.18
N LYS A 73 -5.36 -26.11 -14.26
CA LYS A 73 -5.56 -25.23 -15.43
C LYS A 73 -4.44 -24.19 -15.57
N VAL A 74 -4.01 -23.60 -14.46
CA VAL A 74 -2.95 -22.58 -14.38
C VAL A 74 -1.62 -23.17 -14.83
N GLU A 75 -1.23 -24.36 -14.36
CA GLU A 75 0.03 -25.00 -14.78
C GLU A 75 0.08 -25.28 -16.29
N VAL A 76 -1.04 -25.69 -16.90
CA VAL A 76 -1.10 -25.90 -18.37
C VAL A 76 -0.91 -24.59 -19.14
N LEU A 77 -1.50 -23.50 -18.67
CA LEU A 77 -1.37 -22.20 -19.32
C LEU A 77 -0.01 -21.55 -19.05
N LYS A 78 0.57 -21.79 -17.86
CA LYS A 78 1.89 -21.30 -17.48
C LYS A 78 2.96 -21.73 -18.49
N GLU A 79 3.00 -23.00 -18.87
CA GLU A 79 3.96 -23.49 -19.87
C GLU A 79 3.74 -22.86 -21.25
N LYS A 80 2.49 -22.69 -21.69
CA LYS A 80 2.18 -22.00 -22.95
C LYS A 80 2.62 -20.55 -22.95
N VAL A 81 2.34 -19.83 -21.86
CA VAL A 81 2.74 -18.43 -21.71
C VAL A 81 4.25 -18.29 -21.60
N LYS A 82 4.93 -19.27 -20.98
CA LYS A 82 6.39 -19.35 -20.98
C LYS A 82 6.94 -19.50 -22.41
N ASP A 83 6.39 -20.38 -23.24
CA ASP A 83 6.79 -20.51 -24.64
C ASP A 83 6.60 -19.21 -25.43
N MET A 84 5.51 -18.49 -25.17
CA MET A 84 5.24 -17.17 -25.77
C MET A 84 6.26 -16.12 -25.31
N LEU A 85 6.57 -16.07 -24.01
CA LEU A 85 7.60 -15.21 -23.45
C LEU A 85 8.96 -15.49 -24.12
N MET A 86 9.37 -16.76 -24.21
CA MET A 86 10.62 -17.16 -24.85
C MET A 86 10.64 -16.81 -26.35
N SER A 87 9.51 -16.92 -27.04
CA SER A 87 9.38 -16.55 -28.46
C SER A 87 9.49 -15.04 -28.68
N SER A 88 9.04 -14.23 -27.73
CA SER A 88 9.07 -12.76 -27.81
C SER A 88 10.49 -12.20 -27.83
N LYS A 89 11.49 -12.92 -27.29
CA LYS A 89 12.93 -12.54 -27.25
C LYS A 89 13.53 -12.11 -28.60
N LYS A 90 12.92 -12.51 -29.73
CA LYS A 90 13.40 -12.22 -31.08
C LYS A 90 13.30 -10.73 -31.45
N ASP A 91 12.46 -9.98 -30.76
CA ASP A 91 12.21 -8.56 -31.01
C ASP A 91 12.15 -7.83 -29.68
N LEU A 92 13.04 -6.85 -29.51
CA LEU A 92 13.25 -6.17 -28.23
C LEU A 92 11.99 -5.45 -27.74
N ILE A 93 11.24 -4.82 -28.64
CA ILE A 93 10.01 -4.10 -28.30
C ILE A 93 8.90 -5.08 -27.97
N LYS A 94 8.69 -6.11 -28.79
CA LYS A 94 7.69 -7.14 -28.47
C LYS A 94 8.01 -7.85 -27.16
N ASN A 95 9.30 -8.01 -26.84
CA ASN A 95 9.72 -8.63 -25.59
C ASN A 95 9.38 -7.76 -24.37
N ILE A 96 9.73 -6.48 -24.39
CA ILE A 96 9.39 -5.58 -23.26
C ILE A 96 7.88 -5.37 -23.13
N GLU A 97 7.14 -5.32 -24.24
CA GLU A 97 5.68 -5.28 -24.24
C GLU A 97 5.07 -6.52 -23.58
N PHE A 98 5.59 -7.70 -23.91
CA PHE A 98 5.12 -8.95 -23.32
C PHE A 98 5.40 -8.99 -21.81
N ILE A 99 6.60 -8.60 -21.38
CA ILE A 99 6.95 -8.49 -19.96
C ILE A 99 6.02 -7.51 -19.24
N ASN A 100 5.77 -6.34 -19.83
CA ASN A 100 4.84 -5.36 -19.29
C ASN A 100 3.42 -5.93 -19.14
N LEU A 101 2.93 -6.71 -20.12
CA LEU A 101 1.64 -7.39 -20.03
C LEU A 101 1.60 -8.39 -18.88
N LEU A 102 2.64 -9.20 -18.69
CA LEU A 102 2.72 -10.14 -17.56
C LEU A 102 2.65 -9.42 -16.21
N CYS A 103 3.35 -8.29 -16.08
CA CYS A 103 3.34 -7.47 -14.87
C CYS A 103 1.97 -6.83 -14.64
N ARG A 104 1.39 -6.21 -15.68
CA ARG A 104 0.07 -5.54 -15.61
C ARG A 104 -1.07 -6.52 -15.36
N LEU A 105 -0.98 -7.76 -15.85
CA LEU A 105 -1.96 -8.82 -15.60
C LEU A 105 -1.75 -9.55 -14.25
N GLY A 106 -0.71 -9.20 -13.50
CA GLY A 106 -0.44 -9.77 -12.17
C GLY A 106 -0.01 -11.25 -12.19
N ILE A 107 0.58 -11.70 -13.30
CA ILE A 107 1.04 -13.09 -13.53
C ILE A 107 2.55 -13.20 -13.74
N SER A 108 3.30 -12.09 -13.65
CA SER A 108 4.76 -12.05 -13.80
C SER A 108 5.49 -12.88 -12.74
N TYR A 109 4.93 -13.05 -11.54
CA TYR A 109 5.53 -13.84 -10.45
C TYR A 109 5.73 -15.33 -10.81
N HIS A 110 5.11 -15.82 -11.89
CA HIS A 110 5.35 -17.18 -12.41
C HIS A 110 6.64 -17.32 -13.22
N PHE A 111 7.24 -16.20 -13.66
CA PHE A 111 8.31 -16.15 -14.65
C PHE A 111 9.47 -15.23 -14.22
N GLU A 112 9.70 -15.06 -12.92
CA GLU A 112 10.67 -14.10 -12.38
C GLU A 112 12.08 -14.27 -12.98
N ASN A 113 12.55 -15.52 -13.06
CA ASN A 113 13.87 -15.84 -13.61
C ASN A 113 13.96 -15.52 -15.11
N GLU A 114 12.95 -15.93 -15.88
CA GLU A 114 12.89 -15.67 -17.32
C GLU A 114 12.81 -14.18 -17.62
N ILE A 115 12.03 -13.41 -16.84
CA ILE A 115 11.91 -11.96 -16.95
C ILE A 115 13.25 -11.30 -16.60
N GLU A 116 13.89 -11.71 -15.50
CA GLU A 116 15.18 -11.12 -15.09
C GLU A 116 16.27 -11.34 -16.15
N GLU A 117 16.41 -12.56 -16.69
CA GLU A 117 17.36 -12.86 -17.77
C GLU A 117 17.12 -11.96 -19.01
N GLN A 118 15.85 -11.78 -19.39
CA GLN A 118 15.48 -11.00 -20.56
C GLN A 118 15.68 -9.51 -20.36
N LEU A 119 15.34 -8.98 -19.19
CA LEU A 119 15.58 -7.57 -18.87
C LEU A 119 17.06 -7.24 -18.78
N ASN A 120 17.89 -8.17 -18.27
CA ASN A 120 19.35 -8.03 -18.34
C ASN A 120 19.83 -7.88 -19.79
N HIS A 121 19.33 -8.72 -20.69
CA HIS A 121 19.67 -8.64 -22.11
C HIS A 121 19.20 -7.32 -22.74
N ILE A 122 17.93 -6.95 -22.53
CA ILE A 122 17.37 -5.68 -23.04
C ILE A 122 18.19 -4.50 -22.53
N PHE A 123 18.49 -4.45 -21.23
CA PHE A 123 19.28 -3.37 -20.62
C PHE A 123 20.64 -3.25 -21.29
N ASN A 124 21.38 -4.35 -21.45
CA ASN A 124 22.69 -4.33 -22.09
C ASN A 124 22.63 -3.80 -23.53
N VAL A 125 21.52 -4.00 -24.24
CA VAL A 125 21.33 -3.48 -25.60
C VAL A 125 21.00 -1.98 -25.62
N VAL A 126 20.16 -1.49 -24.69
CA VAL A 126 19.60 -0.12 -24.77
C VAL A 126 20.17 0.89 -23.78
N HIS A 127 21.00 0.47 -22.82
CA HIS A 127 21.43 1.33 -21.72
C HIS A 127 22.31 2.51 -22.15
N ASP A 128 23.20 2.30 -23.13
CA ASP A 128 24.13 3.31 -23.62
C ASP A 128 23.51 4.18 -24.73
N ASP A 129 22.76 3.54 -25.63
CA ASP A 129 22.17 4.20 -26.79
C ASP A 129 20.82 3.54 -27.12
N ILE A 130 19.74 4.30 -26.91
CA ILE A 130 18.40 3.85 -27.27
C ILE A 130 18.16 4.22 -28.74
N ASN A 131 17.59 3.30 -29.52
CA ASN A 131 17.36 3.54 -30.93
C ASN A 131 16.56 4.85 -31.16
N ASP A 132 17.11 5.74 -32.00
CA ASP A 132 16.50 7.02 -32.34
C ASP A 132 15.11 6.86 -32.99
N ASP A 133 14.90 5.77 -33.74
CA ASP A 133 13.64 5.45 -34.41
C ASP A 133 12.51 5.06 -33.44
N TYR A 134 12.82 4.79 -32.16
CA TYR A 134 11.78 4.45 -31.18
C TYR A 134 10.93 5.67 -30.84
N ASP A 135 9.62 5.54 -31.04
CA ASP A 135 8.61 6.51 -30.62
C ASP A 135 8.53 6.71 -29.09
N LEU A 136 7.68 7.65 -28.67
CA LEU A 136 7.50 8.00 -27.27
C LEU A 136 7.04 6.81 -26.42
N TYR A 137 6.10 6.02 -26.95
CA TYR A 137 5.57 4.85 -26.28
C TYR A 137 6.68 3.83 -25.99
N ASN A 138 7.47 3.48 -27.01
CA ASN A 138 8.53 2.48 -26.90
C ASN A 138 9.60 2.91 -25.89
N VAL A 139 10.05 4.18 -25.95
CA VAL A 139 11.05 4.71 -25.01
C VAL A 139 10.50 4.75 -23.58
N ALA A 140 9.27 5.24 -23.39
CA ALA A 140 8.66 5.32 -22.08
C ALA A 140 8.42 3.94 -21.46
N LEU A 141 8.01 2.97 -22.28
CA LEU A 141 7.80 1.59 -21.86
C LEU A 141 9.12 0.93 -21.42
N LEU A 142 10.16 1.00 -22.26
CA LEU A 142 11.49 0.49 -21.94
C LEU A 142 12.01 1.09 -20.65
N PHE A 143 11.96 2.43 -20.56
CA PHE A 143 12.42 3.17 -19.40
C PHE A 143 11.71 2.71 -18.12
N ARG A 144 10.37 2.66 -18.15
CA ARG A 144 9.56 2.30 -16.99
C ARG A 144 9.83 0.87 -16.54
N VAL A 145 9.73 -0.09 -17.45
CA VAL A 145 9.86 -1.52 -17.09
C VAL A 145 11.27 -1.82 -16.60
N LEU A 146 12.31 -1.31 -17.25
CA LEU A 146 13.69 -1.49 -16.79
C LEU A 146 13.89 -0.96 -15.37
N ARG A 147 13.46 0.28 -15.09
CA ARG A 147 13.59 0.86 -13.75
C ARG A 147 12.75 0.16 -12.68
N GLN A 148 11.54 -0.29 -13.01
CA GLN A 148 10.71 -1.06 -12.07
C GLN A 148 11.38 -2.36 -11.64
N HIS A 149 12.29 -2.90 -12.45
CA HIS A 149 13.11 -4.09 -12.13
C HIS A 149 14.55 -3.75 -11.68
N GLY A 150 14.82 -2.47 -11.39
CA GLY A 150 16.08 -1.99 -10.83
C GLY A 150 17.19 -1.70 -11.86
N TYR A 151 16.90 -1.71 -13.15
CA TYR A 151 17.89 -1.37 -14.19
C TYR A 151 17.94 0.14 -14.41
N LYS A 152 19.06 0.76 -14.04
CA LYS A 152 19.24 2.22 -14.06
C LYS A 152 19.53 2.74 -15.47
N ILE A 153 18.49 2.87 -16.28
CA ILE A 153 18.53 3.60 -17.56
C ILE A 153 18.41 5.11 -17.34
N SER A 154 19.16 5.91 -18.08
CA SER A 154 19.20 7.38 -17.92
C SER A 154 17.89 8.04 -18.35
N CYS A 155 17.38 9.01 -17.58
CA CYS A 155 16.21 9.81 -17.99
C CYS A 155 16.49 10.73 -19.20
N ASN A 156 17.76 10.86 -19.61
CA ASN A 156 18.14 11.62 -20.80
C ASN A 156 17.56 11.06 -22.10
N VAL A 157 17.10 9.80 -22.13
CA VAL A 157 16.40 9.20 -23.27
C VAL A 157 15.18 10.01 -23.71
N PHE A 158 14.58 10.80 -22.80
CA PHE A 158 13.43 11.65 -23.12
C PHE A 158 13.80 13.00 -23.76
N LYS A 159 15.08 13.37 -23.80
CA LYS A 159 15.51 14.66 -24.40
C LYS A 159 15.16 14.77 -25.88
N LYS A 160 15.13 13.64 -26.62
CA LYS A 160 14.75 13.64 -28.04
C LYS A 160 13.30 14.02 -28.30
N PHE A 161 12.43 14.00 -27.28
CA PHE A 161 11.04 14.44 -27.37
C PHE A 161 10.85 15.90 -26.95
N LYS A 162 11.95 16.63 -26.71
CA LYS A 162 11.93 18.04 -26.35
C LYS A 162 12.22 18.91 -27.58
N ASP A 163 11.63 20.10 -27.61
CA ASP A 163 11.84 21.11 -28.64
C ASP A 163 13.13 21.92 -28.39
N SER A 164 13.42 22.88 -29.27
CA SER A 164 14.59 23.75 -29.16
C SER A 164 14.59 24.64 -27.91
N ASP A 165 13.42 24.88 -27.32
CA ASP A 165 13.28 25.65 -26.07
C ASP A 165 13.50 24.75 -24.83
N GLY A 166 13.79 23.46 -25.04
CA GLY A 166 13.98 22.50 -23.97
C GLY A 166 12.68 22.17 -23.25
N LYS A 167 11.52 22.20 -23.92
CA LYS A 167 10.22 21.74 -23.40
C LYS A 167 9.74 20.52 -24.16
N PHE A 168 8.88 19.69 -23.57
CA PHE A 168 8.27 18.59 -24.32
C PHE A 168 7.50 19.12 -25.54
N ASN A 169 7.81 18.55 -26.71
CA ASN A 169 7.31 19.02 -27.98
C ASN A 169 5.79 18.83 -28.07
N LYS A 170 5.03 19.88 -28.36
CA LYS A 170 3.56 19.78 -28.47
C LYS A 170 3.08 18.90 -29.64
N ALA A 171 3.95 18.55 -30.58
CA ALA A 171 3.62 17.65 -31.68
C ALA A 171 3.30 16.22 -31.22
N ILE A 172 3.84 15.77 -30.06
CA ILE A 172 3.55 14.43 -29.51
C ILE A 172 2.23 14.37 -28.73
N SER A 173 1.51 15.49 -28.59
CA SER A 173 0.29 15.57 -27.76
C SER A 173 -0.89 14.71 -28.24
N ASN A 174 -0.88 14.25 -29.50
CA ASN A 174 -1.95 13.41 -30.06
C ASN A 174 -1.69 11.90 -29.86
N ASP A 175 -0.49 11.50 -29.43
CA ASP A 175 -0.16 10.10 -29.15
C ASP A 175 -0.64 9.70 -27.76
N VAL A 176 -1.92 9.32 -27.63
CA VAL A 176 -2.52 8.96 -26.33
C VAL A 176 -1.73 7.86 -25.61
N LYS A 177 -1.32 6.83 -26.34
CA LYS A 177 -0.59 5.68 -25.79
C LYS A 177 0.81 6.08 -25.31
N GLY A 178 1.51 6.91 -26.09
CA GLY A 178 2.81 7.45 -25.73
C GLY A 178 2.74 8.42 -24.55
N ILE A 179 1.77 9.33 -24.52
CA ILE A 179 1.59 10.29 -23.42
C ILE A 179 1.23 9.57 -22.11
N LEU A 180 0.33 8.59 -22.15
CA LEU A 180 0.01 7.78 -20.98
C LEU A 180 1.24 7.00 -20.49
N SER A 181 2.03 6.44 -21.41
CA SER A 181 3.24 5.71 -21.05
C SER A 181 4.33 6.61 -20.49
N LEU A 182 4.48 7.83 -21.01
CA LEU A 182 5.38 8.86 -20.48
C LEU A 182 4.96 9.28 -19.07
N TYR A 183 3.66 9.52 -18.85
CA TYR A 183 3.11 9.82 -17.53
C TYR A 183 3.42 8.70 -16.54
N GLU A 184 3.14 7.44 -16.87
CA GLU A 184 3.45 6.30 -16.01
C GLU A 184 4.96 6.14 -15.75
N ALA A 185 5.79 6.38 -16.77
CA ALA A 185 7.25 6.32 -16.69
C ALA A 185 7.84 7.40 -15.77
N SER A 186 7.18 8.55 -15.64
CA SER A 186 7.68 9.63 -14.79
C SER A 186 7.65 9.31 -13.28
N PHE A 187 6.82 8.36 -12.85
CA PHE A 187 6.71 7.96 -11.44
C PHE A 187 7.84 7.04 -10.96
N VAL A 188 8.71 6.55 -11.86
CA VAL A 188 9.97 5.87 -11.51
C VAL A 188 11.17 6.84 -11.52
N SER A 189 10.92 8.13 -11.27
CA SER A 189 11.93 9.17 -11.12
C SER A 189 12.74 9.03 -9.85
N MET A 190 14.00 9.50 -9.89
CA MET A 190 14.90 9.65 -8.75
C MET A 190 15.17 11.13 -8.49
N ARG A 191 15.92 11.47 -7.43
CA ARG A 191 16.26 12.86 -7.14
C ARG A 191 17.09 13.49 -8.25
N GLY A 192 16.82 14.76 -8.56
CA GLY A 192 17.54 15.53 -9.56
C GLY A 192 17.17 15.20 -11.02
N GLU A 193 16.14 14.39 -11.26
CA GLU A 193 15.66 14.05 -12.59
C GLU A 193 14.49 14.94 -13.02
N ASP A 194 14.73 16.26 -13.07
CA ASP A 194 13.70 17.29 -13.33
C ASP A 194 12.92 17.07 -14.64
N ILE A 195 13.55 16.41 -15.63
CA ILE A 195 12.89 16.05 -16.89
C ILE A 195 11.64 15.18 -16.69
N LEU A 196 11.59 14.36 -15.64
CA LEU A 196 10.45 13.50 -15.34
C LEU A 196 9.36 14.27 -14.60
N ASP A 197 9.72 15.24 -13.77
CA ASP A 197 8.74 16.16 -13.17
C ASP A 197 8.09 17.04 -14.25
N GLU A 198 8.88 17.53 -15.20
CA GLU A 198 8.37 18.22 -16.39
C GLU A 198 7.46 17.32 -17.24
N ALA A 199 7.77 16.01 -17.34
CA ALA A 199 6.95 15.06 -18.06
C ALA A 199 5.56 14.89 -17.42
N ILE A 200 5.47 14.86 -16.08
CA ILE A 200 4.19 14.86 -15.36
C ILE A 200 3.41 16.13 -15.69
N ALA A 201 4.05 17.30 -15.57
CA ALA A 201 3.42 18.59 -15.80
C ALA A 201 2.93 18.75 -17.25
N PHE A 202 3.63 18.15 -18.22
CA PHE A 202 3.24 18.12 -19.63
C PHE A 202 2.10 17.12 -19.90
N ALA A 203 2.22 15.88 -19.41
CA ALA A 203 1.31 14.79 -19.78
C ALA A 203 -0.04 14.86 -19.06
N ARG A 204 -0.08 15.27 -17.78
CA ARG A 204 -1.32 15.31 -16.99
C ARG A 204 -2.48 16.08 -17.65
N PRO A 205 -2.34 17.37 -18.01
CA PRO A 205 -3.44 18.12 -18.61
C PRO A 205 -3.86 17.58 -19.99
N LEU A 206 -2.93 16.98 -20.73
CA LEU A 206 -3.24 16.32 -22.00
C LEU A 206 -4.08 15.06 -21.76
N LEU A 207 -3.70 14.22 -20.80
CA LEU A 207 -4.46 13.02 -20.44
C LEU A 207 -5.85 13.34 -19.91
N GLU A 208 -6.01 14.39 -19.11
CA GLU A 208 -7.32 14.87 -18.67
C GLU A 208 -8.21 15.26 -19.87
N SER A 209 -7.64 15.96 -20.85
CA SER A 209 -8.35 16.33 -22.08
C SER A 209 -8.68 15.11 -22.96
N LEU A 210 -7.73 14.19 -23.11
CA LEU A 210 -7.86 12.98 -23.93
C LEU A 210 -8.86 12.00 -23.32
N ALA A 211 -8.93 11.88 -21.99
CA ALA A 211 -9.91 11.05 -21.30
C ALA A 211 -11.35 11.50 -21.64
N MET A 212 -11.60 12.81 -21.73
CA MET A 212 -12.93 13.33 -22.12
C MET A 212 -13.30 13.04 -23.58
N GLN A 213 -12.32 12.76 -24.44
CA GLN A 213 -12.52 12.54 -25.89
C GLN A 213 -12.42 11.06 -26.30
N SER A 214 -11.97 10.20 -25.38
CA SER A 214 -11.73 8.78 -25.63
C SER A 214 -12.99 7.93 -25.48
N SER A 215 -12.94 6.68 -25.95
CA SER A 215 -13.98 5.70 -25.66
C SER A 215 -14.13 5.53 -24.13
N PRO A 216 -15.33 5.17 -23.60
CA PRO A 216 -15.53 5.01 -22.16
C PRO A 216 -14.51 4.07 -21.50
N HIS A 217 -14.14 3.01 -22.21
CA HIS A 217 -13.14 2.04 -21.80
C HIS A 217 -11.74 2.66 -21.64
N LEU A 218 -11.23 3.32 -22.68
CA LEU A 218 -9.91 3.97 -22.64
C LEU A 218 -9.89 5.17 -21.67
N ALA A 219 -10.98 5.94 -21.62
CA ALA A 219 -11.14 7.04 -20.67
C ALA A 219 -11.03 6.56 -19.23
N LYS A 220 -11.64 5.41 -18.89
CA LYS A 220 -11.51 4.78 -17.58
C LYS A 220 -10.05 4.42 -17.29
N HIS A 221 -9.33 3.80 -18.23
CA HIS A 221 -7.93 3.45 -18.05
C HIS A 221 -7.03 4.68 -17.81
N ILE A 222 -7.26 5.77 -18.56
CA ILE A 222 -6.54 7.04 -18.38
C ILE A 222 -6.85 7.63 -16.99
N ASN A 223 -8.13 7.67 -16.60
CA ASN A 223 -8.54 8.21 -15.30
C ASN A 223 -8.00 7.39 -14.12
N ASP A 224 -7.96 6.05 -14.25
CA ASP A 224 -7.36 5.17 -13.25
C ASP A 224 -5.87 5.52 -13.05
N ALA A 225 -5.09 5.69 -14.13
CA ALA A 225 -3.69 6.09 -14.05
C ALA A 225 -3.50 7.52 -13.49
N LEU A 226 -4.38 8.47 -13.86
CA LEU A 226 -4.34 9.84 -13.34
C LEU A 226 -4.61 9.90 -11.83
N SER A 227 -5.48 9.02 -11.33
CA SER A 227 -5.83 8.88 -9.92
C SER A 227 -4.74 8.15 -9.13
N MET A 228 -4.24 7.03 -9.66
CA MET A 228 -3.19 6.23 -9.05
C MET A 228 -2.30 5.64 -10.15
N PRO A 229 -1.09 6.20 -10.36
CA PRO A 229 -0.13 5.63 -11.31
C PRO A 229 0.21 4.18 -10.93
N PHE A 230 0.42 3.33 -11.93
CA PHE A 230 0.68 1.90 -11.73
C PHE A 230 1.86 1.63 -10.80
N HIS A 231 2.90 2.48 -10.84
CA HIS A 231 4.06 2.34 -9.96
C HIS A 231 3.74 2.58 -8.47
N ARG A 232 2.70 3.37 -8.16
CA ARG A 232 2.25 3.66 -6.79
C ARG A 232 1.05 2.81 -6.34
N GLY A 233 0.35 2.18 -7.28
CA GLY A 233 -0.78 1.30 -6.98
C GLY A 233 -0.37 -0.07 -6.43
N LEU A 234 -1.27 -0.71 -5.70
CA LEU A 234 -1.08 -2.08 -5.21
C LEU A 234 -1.12 -3.07 -6.38
N PRO A 235 -0.11 -3.95 -6.57
CA PRO A 235 -0.02 -4.81 -7.75
C PRO A 235 -1.29 -5.61 -8.03
N ARG A 236 -1.94 -6.10 -6.97
CA ARG A 236 -3.12 -6.95 -7.11
C ARG A 236 -4.39 -6.17 -7.46
N VAL A 237 -4.54 -4.96 -6.93
CA VAL A 237 -5.65 -4.06 -7.26
C VAL A 237 -5.51 -3.60 -8.71
N GLU A 238 -4.31 -3.18 -9.10
CA GLU A 238 -4.01 -2.73 -10.45
C GLU A 238 -4.14 -3.86 -11.47
N ALA A 239 -3.72 -5.08 -11.12
CA ALA A 239 -3.92 -6.25 -11.98
C ALA A 239 -5.40 -6.53 -12.25
N ARG A 240 -6.27 -6.38 -11.25
CA ARG A 240 -7.71 -6.57 -11.47
C ARG A 240 -8.28 -5.53 -12.43
N LYS A 241 -7.97 -4.25 -12.22
CA LYS A 241 -8.42 -3.17 -13.14
C LYS A 241 -7.91 -3.42 -14.56
N PHE A 242 -6.64 -3.82 -14.69
CA PHE A 242 -6.03 -4.08 -15.98
C PHE A 242 -6.57 -5.32 -16.68
N ILE A 243 -6.99 -6.37 -15.97
CA ILE A 243 -7.65 -7.53 -16.58
C ILE A 243 -8.93 -7.11 -17.31
N TYR A 244 -9.78 -6.29 -16.67
CA TYR A 244 -10.98 -5.76 -17.31
C TYR A 244 -10.64 -4.81 -18.46
N PHE A 245 -9.58 -4.00 -18.32
CA PHE A 245 -9.08 -3.19 -19.43
C PHE A 245 -8.69 -4.08 -20.62
N TYR A 246 -7.80 -5.03 -20.39
CA TYR A 246 -7.24 -5.90 -21.42
C TYR A 246 -8.30 -6.77 -22.10
N GLU A 247 -9.38 -7.14 -21.41
CA GLU A 247 -10.47 -7.93 -21.97
C GLU A 247 -11.24 -7.21 -23.09
N GLU A 248 -11.43 -5.89 -22.99
CA GLU A 248 -12.16 -5.13 -24.03
C GLU A 248 -11.24 -4.67 -25.18
N GLU A 249 -9.92 -4.85 -25.07
CA GLU A 249 -8.98 -4.50 -26.12
C GLU A 249 -9.11 -5.46 -27.30
N GLU A 250 -9.33 -4.96 -28.51
CA GLU A 250 -9.50 -5.79 -29.73
C GLU A 250 -8.28 -6.68 -30.03
N SER A 251 -7.09 -6.27 -29.59
CA SER A 251 -5.82 -6.95 -29.85
C SER A 251 -5.39 -7.90 -28.72
N HIS A 252 -6.24 -8.12 -27.72
CA HIS A 252 -5.85 -8.92 -26.56
C HIS A 252 -5.53 -10.36 -26.92
N ASN A 253 -4.59 -10.94 -26.20
CA ASN A 253 -4.21 -12.32 -26.35
C ASN A 253 -5.10 -13.18 -25.44
N GLU A 254 -5.97 -14.00 -26.04
CA GLU A 254 -6.91 -14.87 -25.31
C GLU A 254 -6.20 -15.81 -24.32
N THR A 255 -5.00 -16.31 -24.65
CA THR A 255 -4.25 -17.21 -23.77
C THR A 255 -3.75 -16.47 -22.52
N LEU A 256 -3.22 -15.25 -22.68
CA LEU A 256 -2.80 -14.41 -21.56
C LEU A 256 -4.00 -14.00 -20.69
N LEU A 257 -5.08 -13.54 -21.31
CA LEU A 257 -6.28 -13.12 -20.57
C LEU A 257 -6.86 -14.27 -19.75
N LYS A 258 -7.01 -15.45 -20.37
CA LYS A 258 -7.49 -16.65 -19.68
C LYS A 258 -6.55 -17.07 -18.54
N PHE A 259 -5.24 -16.99 -18.75
CA PHE A 259 -4.27 -17.30 -17.70
C PHE A 259 -4.38 -16.32 -16.53
N ALA A 260 -4.48 -15.02 -16.82
CA ALA A 260 -4.65 -13.98 -15.82
C ALA A 260 -5.93 -14.16 -15.00
N LYS A 261 -7.09 -14.40 -15.64
CA LYS A 261 -8.38 -14.64 -14.95
C LYS A 261 -8.31 -15.87 -14.04
N LEU A 262 -7.82 -17.00 -14.55
CA LEU A 262 -7.73 -18.26 -13.80
C LEU A 262 -6.74 -18.17 -12.63
N ASP A 263 -5.56 -17.60 -12.85
CA ASP A 263 -4.61 -17.37 -11.76
C ASP A 263 -5.16 -16.35 -10.77
N TYR A 264 -5.92 -15.35 -11.25
CA TYR A 264 -6.50 -14.35 -10.36
C TYR A 264 -7.44 -15.00 -9.34
N ASN A 265 -8.38 -15.80 -9.85
CA ASN A 265 -9.36 -16.53 -9.05
C ASN A 265 -8.70 -17.58 -8.15
N ARG A 266 -7.67 -18.29 -8.65
CA ARG A 266 -6.89 -19.24 -7.85
C ARG A 266 -6.29 -18.60 -6.60
N VAL A 267 -5.57 -17.49 -6.78
CA VAL A 267 -4.92 -16.78 -5.67
C VAL A 267 -5.97 -16.14 -4.75
N GLN A 268 -7.08 -15.64 -5.30
CA GLN A 268 -8.21 -15.18 -4.49
C GLN A 268 -8.75 -16.28 -3.56
N LEU A 269 -8.91 -17.51 -4.04
CA LEU A 269 -9.36 -18.63 -3.20
C LEU A 269 -8.37 -18.94 -2.06
N LEU A 270 -7.07 -18.91 -2.35
CA LEU A 270 -6.02 -19.06 -1.32
C LEU A 270 -6.12 -17.94 -0.27
N HIS A 271 -6.24 -16.68 -0.71
CA HIS A 271 -6.41 -15.54 0.19
C HIS A 271 -7.69 -15.64 1.02
N LYS A 272 -8.79 -16.16 0.47
CA LYS A 272 -10.03 -16.41 1.24
C LYS A 272 -9.83 -17.44 2.34
N GLN A 273 -9.08 -18.52 2.09
CA GLN A 273 -8.74 -19.49 3.14
C GLN A 273 -7.91 -18.85 4.25
N GLU A 274 -6.90 -18.05 3.88
CA GLU A 274 -6.05 -17.32 4.82
C GLU A 274 -6.85 -16.30 5.64
N LEU A 275 -7.73 -15.53 4.99
CA LEU A 275 -8.66 -14.62 5.64
C LEU A 275 -9.53 -15.37 6.66
N GLY A 276 -10.08 -16.52 6.29
CA GLY A 276 -10.84 -17.36 7.22
C GLY A 276 -10.02 -17.84 8.43
N VAL A 277 -8.72 -18.12 8.25
CA VAL A 277 -7.81 -18.47 9.35
C VAL A 277 -7.60 -17.29 10.31
N VAL A 278 -7.29 -16.10 9.80
CA VAL A 278 -7.08 -14.92 10.66
C VAL A 278 -8.37 -14.43 11.30
N SER A 279 -9.51 -14.54 10.62
CA SER A 279 -10.83 -14.24 11.18
C SER A 279 -11.22 -15.22 12.30
N ARG A 280 -10.96 -16.53 12.15
CA ARG A 280 -11.14 -17.49 13.25
C ARG A 280 -10.26 -17.15 14.45
N TRP A 281 -8.97 -16.89 14.21
CA TRP A 281 -8.04 -16.47 15.26
C TRP A 281 -8.54 -15.23 16.02
N TRP A 282 -8.99 -14.20 15.29
CA TRP A 282 -9.50 -12.97 15.91
C TRP A 282 -10.76 -13.23 16.74
N LYS A 283 -11.67 -14.06 16.22
CA LYS A 283 -12.90 -14.46 16.91
C LYS A 283 -12.64 -15.30 18.16
N GLU A 284 -11.66 -16.19 18.12
CA GLU A 284 -11.24 -17.04 19.25
C GLU A 284 -10.64 -16.24 20.41
N LEU A 285 -10.02 -15.09 20.13
CA LEU A 285 -9.56 -14.18 21.20
C LEU A 285 -10.73 -13.55 21.96
N ASP A 286 -11.94 -13.51 21.37
CA ASP A 286 -13.19 -13.02 21.97
C ASP A 286 -13.06 -11.61 22.59
N LEU A 287 -12.14 -10.80 22.04
CA LEU A 287 -11.79 -9.49 22.60
C LEU A 287 -12.97 -8.54 22.61
N ALA A 288 -13.89 -8.66 21.65
CA ALA A 288 -15.08 -7.82 21.58
C ALA A 288 -15.97 -7.91 22.84
N LYS A 289 -15.97 -9.05 23.56
CA LYS A 289 -16.73 -9.17 24.82
C LYS A 289 -16.08 -8.47 25.99
N GLY A 290 -14.75 -8.40 26.01
CA GLY A 290 -13.98 -7.77 27.08
C GLY A 290 -13.61 -6.30 26.80
N LEU A 291 -13.46 -5.95 25.54
CA LEU A 291 -12.92 -4.69 25.03
C LEU A 291 -13.81 -4.17 23.88
N PRO A 292 -15.06 -3.76 24.15
CA PRO A 292 -16.01 -3.32 23.11
C PRO A 292 -15.55 -2.07 22.36
N TYR A 293 -14.52 -1.39 22.84
CA TYR A 293 -13.93 -0.21 22.21
C TYR A 293 -12.93 -0.54 21.08
N VAL A 294 -12.54 -1.80 20.93
CA VAL A 294 -11.54 -2.21 19.93
C VAL A 294 -12.17 -2.31 18.55
N ARG A 295 -11.52 -1.73 17.55
CA ARG A 295 -11.98 -1.80 16.15
C ARG A 295 -11.90 -3.25 15.64
N ASP A 296 -12.98 -3.75 15.06
CA ASP A 296 -12.95 -4.99 14.27
C ASP A 296 -12.65 -4.67 12.81
N ARG A 297 -11.39 -4.86 12.41
CA ARG A 297 -10.87 -4.52 11.07
C ARG A 297 -10.07 -5.66 10.43
N ILE A 298 -10.44 -6.91 10.74
CA ILE A 298 -9.66 -8.09 10.32
C ILE A 298 -9.51 -8.19 8.81
N ALA A 299 -10.54 -7.85 8.04
CA ALA A 299 -10.53 -7.90 6.59
C ALA A 299 -9.69 -6.78 5.98
N GLU A 300 -9.72 -5.57 6.56
CA GLU A 300 -8.88 -4.44 6.16
C GLU A 300 -7.41 -4.72 6.49
N GLY A 301 -7.11 -5.25 7.68
CA GLY A 301 -5.74 -5.64 8.04
C GLY A 301 -5.20 -6.78 7.17
N PHE A 302 -6.07 -7.70 6.75
CA PHE A 302 -5.70 -8.74 5.78
C PHE A 302 -5.50 -8.16 4.37
N PHE A 303 -6.34 -7.22 3.94
CA PHE A 303 -6.17 -6.48 2.68
C PHE A 303 -4.81 -5.79 2.61
N GLN A 304 -4.41 -5.09 3.68
CA GLN A 304 -3.07 -4.48 3.77
C GLN A 304 -1.97 -5.52 3.59
N SER A 305 -2.07 -6.65 4.30
CA SER A 305 -1.08 -7.73 4.22
C SER A 305 -0.99 -8.36 2.84
N ALA A 306 -2.14 -8.60 2.20
CA ALA A 306 -2.22 -9.14 0.84
C ALA A 306 -1.76 -8.13 -0.22
N GLY A 307 -1.90 -6.83 0.03
CA GLY A 307 -1.34 -5.77 -0.81
C GLY A 307 0.19 -5.74 -0.77
N VAL A 308 0.79 -6.01 0.39
CA VAL A 308 2.26 -6.04 0.54
C VAL A 308 2.89 -7.23 -0.22
N GLN A 309 2.32 -8.42 -0.06
CA GLN A 309 2.79 -9.67 -0.68
C GLN A 309 1.59 -10.54 -1.05
N PHE A 310 1.22 -10.58 -2.33
CA PHE A 310 0.02 -11.30 -2.78
C PHE A 310 0.32 -12.74 -3.22
N GLU A 311 1.58 -13.07 -3.50
CA GLU A 311 2.00 -14.32 -4.12
C GLU A 311 1.74 -15.52 -3.18
N PRO A 312 1.30 -16.69 -3.70
CA PRO A 312 0.94 -17.85 -2.88
C PRO A 312 1.98 -18.27 -1.83
N ASN A 313 3.27 -18.14 -2.15
CA ASN A 313 4.38 -18.58 -1.29
C ASN A 313 4.54 -17.75 -0.01
N PHE A 314 3.85 -16.61 0.12
CA PHE A 314 3.91 -15.73 1.29
C PHE A 314 2.71 -15.86 2.24
N ALA A 315 1.96 -16.96 2.18
CA ALA A 315 0.78 -17.20 3.04
C ALA A 315 1.08 -16.99 4.55
N LEU A 316 2.18 -17.55 5.05
CA LEU A 316 2.58 -17.38 6.46
C LEU A 316 2.88 -15.91 6.79
N SER A 317 3.59 -15.21 5.89
CA SER A 317 3.91 -13.78 6.06
C SER A 317 2.64 -12.95 6.17
N ARG A 318 1.67 -13.14 5.25
CA ARG A 318 0.38 -12.44 5.29
C ARG A 318 -0.41 -12.69 6.57
N ILE A 319 -0.47 -13.95 7.02
CA ILE A 319 -1.15 -14.31 8.28
C ILE A 319 -0.49 -13.61 9.46
N LEU A 320 0.84 -13.66 9.56
CA LEU A 320 1.59 -13.03 10.66
C LEU A 320 1.46 -11.51 10.63
N LEU A 321 1.63 -10.88 9.46
CA LEU A 321 1.50 -9.44 9.28
C LEU A 321 0.09 -8.96 9.65
N THR A 322 -0.96 -9.69 9.25
CA THR A 322 -2.34 -9.37 9.62
C THR A 322 -2.52 -9.40 11.13
N LYS A 323 -2.02 -10.44 11.80
CA LYS A 323 -2.06 -10.53 13.27
C LYS A 323 -1.31 -9.37 13.93
N CYS A 324 -0.13 -9.01 13.42
CA CYS A 324 0.62 -7.87 13.91
C CYS A 324 -0.14 -6.55 13.74
N ILE A 325 -0.75 -6.31 12.57
CA ILE A 325 -1.57 -5.12 12.30
C ILE A 325 -2.73 -5.04 13.32
N GLN A 326 -3.44 -6.14 13.56
CA GLN A 326 -4.53 -6.15 14.53
C GLN A 326 -4.08 -5.93 15.97
N ILE A 327 -2.97 -6.55 16.39
CA ILE A 327 -2.40 -6.34 17.72
C ILE A 327 -1.95 -4.88 17.89
N LEU A 328 -1.34 -4.29 16.86
CA LEU A 328 -0.95 -2.89 16.87
C LEU A 328 -2.17 -1.97 17.00
N ALA A 329 -3.24 -2.23 16.24
CA ALA A 329 -4.49 -1.48 16.34
C ALA A 329 -5.16 -1.63 17.72
N LEU A 330 -5.15 -2.83 18.30
CA LEU A 330 -5.62 -3.07 19.67
C LEU A 330 -4.85 -2.25 20.71
N VAL A 331 -3.52 -2.23 20.59
CA VAL A 331 -2.66 -1.45 21.50
C VAL A 331 -2.94 0.04 21.33
N ASP A 332 -3.02 0.53 20.09
CA ASP A 332 -3.37 1.91 19.73
C ASP A 332 -4.72 2.32 20.37
N ASP A 333 -5.79 1.54 20.14
CA ASP A 333 -7.12 1.77 20.72
C ASP A 333 -7.09 1.83 22.26
N THR A 334 -6.30 0.96 22.88
CA THR A 334 -6.18 0.87 24.33
C THR A 334 -5.43 2.05 24.91
N TYR A 335 -4.35 2.49 24.27
CA TYR A 335 -3.58 3.68 24.69
C TYR A 335 -4.39 4.96 24.52
N ASP A 336 -5.11 5.08 23.40
CA ASP A 336 -5.89 6.27 23.12
C ASP A 336 -7.11 6.41 24.03
N SER A 337 -7.71 5.29 24.46
CA SER A 337 -9.04 5.35 25.06
C SER A 337 -9.18 4.74 26.46
N TYR A 338 -8.35 3.77 26.90
CA TYR A 338 -8.75 2.89 28.01
C TYR A 338 -7.67 2.43 29.01
N VAL A 339 -6.39 2.82 28.86
CA VAL A 339 -5.30 2.31 29.73
C VAL A 339 -5.55 2.49 31.25
N VAL A 340 -6.31 3.53 31.64
CA VAL A 340 -6.61 3.86 33.05
C VAL A 340 -7.64 2.92 33.68
N PHE A 341 -8.45 2.23 32.88
CA PHE A 341 -9.54 1.36 33.37
C PHE A 341 -9.17 -0.13 33.39
N LEU A 342 -8.00 -0.49 32.86
CA LEU A 342 -7.47 -1.85 32.93
C LEU A 342 -7.13 -2.23 34.39
N GLY A 343 -7.74 -3.29 34.90
CA GLY A 343 -7.46 -3.84 36.24
C GLY A 343 -8.19 -3.19 37.42
N VAL A 344 -9.12 -2.25 37.17
CA VAL A 344 -9.98 -1.62 38.21
C VAL A 344 -11.43 -2.10 38.15
N GLU A 345 -11.66 -3.35 37.77
CA GLU A 345 -12.99 -3.98 37.58
C GLU A 345 -13.90 -3.95 38.82
N LYS A 346 -13.32 -3.69 40.00
CA LYS A 346 -14.07 -3.49 41.25
C LYS A 346 -14.74 -2.11 41.36
N LEU A 347 -14.33 -1.14 40.54
CA LEU A 347 -14.74 0.27 40.59
C LEU A 347 -15.40 0.75 39.30
N ALA A 348 -15.05 0.17 38.15
CA ALA A 348 -15.59 0.54 36.85
C ALA A 348 -16.45 -0.58 36.26
N GLY A 349 -17.71 -0.28 35.97
CA GLY A 349 -18.65 -1.17 35.29
C GLY A 349 -19.29 -0.51 34.06
N VAL A 350 -20.35 -1.14 33.53
CA VAL A 350 -21.02 -0.71 32.27
C VAL A 350 -21.37 0.78 32.25
N LYS A 351 -21.74 1.36 33.40
CA LYS A 351 -22.10 2.78 33.51
C LYS A 351 -20.89 3.69 33.30
N GLU A 352 -19.75 3.34 33.89
CA GLU A 352 -18.51 4.12 33.79
C GLU A 352 -17.91 4.02 32.39
N PHE A 353 -17.97 2.84 31.75
CA PHE A 353 -17.62 2.69 30.34
C PHE A 353 -18.54 3.51 29.42
N LYS A 354 -19.86 3.49 29.62
CA LYS A 354 -20.80 4.37 28.89
C LYS A 354 -20.52 5.86 29.09
N TRP A 355 -20.11 6.24 30.29
CA TRP A 355 -19.72 7.61 30.57
C TRP A 355 -18.42 8.00 29.85
N LEU A 356 -17.38 7.14 29.83
CA LEU A 356 -16.13 7.37 29.09
C LEU A 356 -16.36 7.53 27.58
N GLU A 357 -17.28 6.77 27.00
CA GLU A 357 -17.61 6.84 25.58
C GLU A 357 -18.32 8.11 25.15
N THR A 358 -18.96 8.83 26.08
CA THR A 358 -19.44 10.18 25.78
C THR A 358 -18.29 11.16 25.52
N ASN A 359 -17.05 10.68 25.55
CA ASN A 359 -15.81 11.43 25.54
C ASN A 359 -15.92 12.62 26.49
N PRO A 360 -16.20 12.35 27.79
CA PRO A 360 -16.50 13.40 28.74
C PRO A 360 -15.28 14.30 28.83
N LYS A 361 -15.49 15.57 29.16
CA LYS A 361 -14.42 16.58 29.23
C LYS A 361 -13.18 16.11 30.00
N LEU A 362 -13.34 15.20 30.98
CA LEU A 362 -12.22 14.60 31.70
C LEU A 362 -11.35 13.69 30.82
N VAL A 363 -11.95 12.81 30.01
CA VAL A 363 -11.23 11.95 29.06
C VAL A 363 -10.59 12.81 27.97
N GLU A 364 -11.33 13.77 27.45
CA GLU A 364 -10.82 14.73 26.46
C GLU A 364 -9.61 15.51 27.02
N ALA A 365 -9.74 16.06 28.23
CA ALA A 365 -8.64 16.75 28.91
C ALA A 365 -7.49 15.82 29.28
N SER A 366 -7.75 14.56 29.64
CA SER A 366 -6.71 13.57 29.96
C SER A 366 -5.97 13.09 28.70
N LYS A 367 -6.68 12.89 27.59
CA LYS A 367 -6.08 12.63 26.27
C LYS A 367 -5.21 13.82 25.88
N PHE A 368 -5.74 15.03 25.98
CA PHE A 368 -5.00 16.27 25.75
C PHE A 368 -3.77 16.37 26.65
N PHE A 369 -3.89 16.07 27.95
CA PHE A 369 -2.81 16.15 28.92
C PHE A 369 -1.75 15.04 28.73
N GLY A 370 -2.17 13.79 28.54
CA GLY A 370 -1.26 12.67 28.27
C GLY A 370 -0.53 12.85 26.93
N ARG A 371 -1.22 13.41 25.94
CA ARG A 371 -0.64 13.84 24.68
C ARG A 371 0.37 14.96 24.90
N LEU A 372 -0.01 16.02 25.62
CA LEU A 372 0.89 17.12 26.00
C LEU A 372 2.14 16.60 26.72
N LEU A 373 2.01 15.65 27.64
CA LEU A 373 3.14 15.06 28.36
C LEU A 373 4.03 14.19 27.47
N ASN A 374 3.45 13.36 26.59
CA ASN A 374 4.22 12.59 25.61
C ASN A 374 5.03 13.53 24.68
N ASP A 375 4.38 14.59 24.22
CA ASP A 375 4.96 15.64 23.38
C ASP A 375 6.01 16.48 24.16
N MET A 376 5.82 16.70 25.47
CA MET A 376 6.80 17.36 26.35
C MET A 376 8.06 16.51 26.63
N VAL A 377 7.92 15.18 26.70
CA VAL A 377 9.05 14.24 26.91
C VAL A 377 9.82 14.01 25.61
N ALA A 378 9.17 14.10 24.44
CA ALA A 378 9.81 14.20 23.13
C ALA A 378 10.58 15.54 22.91
N ARG A 379 10.42 16.48 23.86
CA ARG A 379 10.98 17.84 23.98
C ARG A 379 10.57 18.84 22.90
N LYS A 380 9.83 19.84 23.42
CA LYS A 380 9.91 21.29 23.15
C LYS A 380 10.14 21.65 21.69
N ASP A 381 9.05 21.76 20.94
CA ASP A 381 8.81 22.77 19.88
C ASP A 381 7.35 22.68 19.37
N GLU A 382 6.69 21.54 19.60
CA GLU A 382 5.33 21.29 19.12
C GLU A 382 4.27 21.58 20.19
N GLU A 383 3.71 22.79 20.17
CA GLU A 383 2.55 23.13 21.01
C GLU A 383 1.57 24.02 20.24
N LYS A 384 0.57 23.43 19.59
CA LYS A 384 -0.86 23.80 19.68
C LYS A 384 -1.66 23.43 18.41
N GLU A 385 -2.62 22.54 18.66
CA GLU A 385 -3.96 22.44 18.05
C GLU A 385 -4.11 21.79 16.65
N GLY A 386 -4.37 20.47 16.66
CA GLY A 386 -5.60 19.88 16.12
C GLY A 386 -5.80 19.74 14.61
N HIS A 387 -5.48 18.54 14.08
CA HIS A 387 -5.93 17.96 12.79
C HIS A 387 -5.26 18.43 11.48
N CYS A 388 -3.95 18.31 11.45
CA CYS A 388 -3.15 17.35 10.69
C CYS A 388 -1.78 17.46 11.36
N LEU A 389 -1.33 16.51 12.18
CA LEU A 389 -0.20 16.80 13.10
C LEU A 389 1.01 17.34 12.34
N ALA A 390 1.45 16.68 11.27
CA ALA A 390 2.53 17.18 10.42
C ALA A 390 2.19 18.52 9.74
N GLY A 391 0.96 18.68 9.21
CA GLY A 391 0.56 19.89 8.51
C GLY A 391 0.46 21.10 9.43
N ASN A 392 -0.14 20.94 10.61
CA ASN A 392 -0.29 21.97 11.62
C ASN A 392 1.05 22.27 12.29
N CYS A 393 1.90 21.26 12.54
CA CYS A 393 3.27 21.48 13.00
C CYS A 393 4.04 22.32 11.97
N TYR A 394 3.98 21.95 10.69
CA TYR A 394 4.63 22.71 9.62
C TYR A 394 4.07 24.14 9.50
N MET A 395 2.76 24.32 9.57
CA MET A 395 2.14 25.65 9.61
C MET A 395 2.66 26.49 10.77
N LYS A 396 2.75 25.91 11.97
CA LYS A 396 3.17 26.60 13.18
C LYS A 396 4.67 26.94 13.17
N GLU A 397 5.50 26.00 12.73
CA GLU A 397 6.96 26.15 12.66
C GLU A 397 7.37 27.18 11.60
N TYR A 398 6.78 27.11 10.40
CA TYR A 398 7.17 27.94 9.26
C TYR A 398 6.25 29.16 9.05
N GLY A 399 5.17 29.32 9.84
CA GLY A 399 4.23 30.42 9.73
C GLY A 399 3.46 30.47 8.40
N VAL A 400 3.20 29.30 7.79
CA VAL A 400 2.57 29.18 6.46
C VAL A 400 1.09 28.77 6.54
N SER A 401 0.35 28.94 5.44
CA SER A 401 -1.04 28.46 5.34
C SER A 401 -1.13 26.92 5.35
N LYS A 402 -2.32 26.39 5.63
CA LYS A 402 -2.58 24.95 5.59
C LYS A 402 -2.32 24.36 4.22
N GLU A 403 -2.76 25.06 3.17
CA GLU A 403 -2.57 24.65 1.77
C GLU A 403 -1.09 24.55 1.46
N LYS A 404 -0.29 25.54 1.90
CA LYS A 404 1.15 25.54 1.70
C LYS A 404 1.84 24.42 2.48
N ALA A 405 1.45 24.19 3.73
CA ALA A 405 1.96 23.07 4.51
C ALA A 405 1.66 21.71 3.85
N MET A 406 0.44 21.51 3.35
CA MET A 406 0.05 20.28 2.66
C MET A 406 0.80 20.11 1.33
N GLU A 407 1.04 21.19 0.60
CA GLU A 407 1.88 21.18 -0.61
C GLU A 407 3.30 20.69 -0.29
N GLU A 408 3.91 21.23 0.78
CA GLU A 408 5.27 20.83 1.18
C GLU A 408 5.33 19.39 1.71
N LEU A 409 4.32 18.92 2.46
CA LEU A 409 4.23 17.52 2.87
C LEU A 409 4.10 16.57 1.67
N ARG A 410 3.31 16.93 0.65
CA ARG A 410 3.22 16.15 -0.59
C ARG A 410 4.57 16.08 -1.29
N LYS A 411 5.31 17.18 -1.37
CA LYS A 411 6.69 17.19 -1.90
C LYS A 411 7.62 16.29 -1.10
N MET A 412 7.48 16.24 0.22
CA MET A 412 8.25 15.30 1.06
C MET A 412 7.91 13.85 0.72
N CYS A 413 6.63 13.51 0.54
CA CYS A 413 6.22 12.17 0.09
C CYS A 413 6.76 11.85 -1.31
N ASP A 414 6.68 12.78 -2.25
CA ASP A 414 7.22 12.60 -3.60
C ASP A 414 8.74 12.41 -3.61
N ASN A 415 9.45 13.15 -2.76
CA ASN A 415 10.89 12.98 -2.57
C ASN A 415 11.22 11.62 -1.93
N ALA A 416 10.43 11.15 -0.96
CA ALA A 416 10.59 9.82 -0.38
C ALA A 416 10.34 8.70 -1.41
N TRP A 417 9.38 8.89 -2.32
CA TRP A 417 9.19 8.00 -3.47
C TRP A 417 10.42 7.96 -4.39
N LYS A 418 11.02 9.13 -4.67
CA LYS A 418 12.25 9.22 -5.47
C LYS A 418 13.43 8.53 -4.78
N ASP A 419 13.54 8.63 -3.46
CA ASP A 419 14.57 7.94 -2.66
C ASP A 419 14.36 6.41 -2.71
N MET A 420 13.12 5.94 -2.54
CA MET A 420 12.81 4.51 -2.67
C MET A 420 13.10 3.97 -4.08
N ASN A 421 12.82 4.77 -5.12
CA ASN A 421 13.14 4.41 -6.50
C ASN A 421 14.65 4.26 -6.68
N GLU A 422 15.45 5.19 -6.15
CA GLU A 422 16.91 5.16 -6.25
C GLU A 422 17.51 3.95 -5.51
N GLU A 423 17.07 3.69 -4.28
CA GLU A 423 17.53 2.54 -3.48
C GLU A 423 17.09 1.19 -4.07
N SER A 424 16.09 1.19 -4.96
CA SER A 424 15.65 -0.01 -5.69
C SER A 424 16.50 -0.31 -6.93
N MET A 425 17.49 0.54 -7.27
CA MET A 425 18.36 0.33 -8.43
C MET A 425 19.48 -0.67 -8.13
N ARG A 426 19.88 -1.43 -9.15
CA ARG A 426 20.98 -2.38 -9.08
C ARG A 426 22.35 -1.68 -9.11
N PRO A 427 23.38 -2.25 -8.44
CA PRO A 427 23.32 -3.43 -7.57
C PRO A 427 22.65 -3.12 -6.21
N THR A 428 21.78 -4.02 -5.74
CA THR A 428 21.06 -3.84 -4.48
C THR A 428 21.79 -4.51 -3.31
N ALA A 429 21.65 -3.96 -2.10
CA ALA A 429 22.26 -4.52 -0.89
C ALA A 429 21.62 -5.84 -0.43
N VAL A 430 20.35 -6.06 -0.79
CA VAL A 430 19.57 -7.26 -0.46
C VAL A 430 18.80 -7.75 -1.71
N PRO A 431 18.28 -8.99 -1.71
CA PRO A 431 17.48 -9.50 -2.83
C PRO A 431 16.27 -8.62 -3.16
N MET A 432 16.00 -8.45 -4.46
CA MET A 432 14.92 -7.58 -4.96
C MET A 432 13.54 -7.85 -4.34
N PRO A 433 13.10 -9.11 -4.10
CA PRO A 433 11.80 -9.37 -3.47
C PRO A 433 11.61 -8.73 -2.09
N LEU A 434 12.70 -8.55 -1.33
CA LEU A 434 12.65 -7.85 -0.03
C LEU A 434 12.46 -6.34 -0.20
N ILE A 435 13.14 -5.74 -1.18
CA ILE A 435 12.97 -4.32 -1.53
C ILE A 435 11.56 -4.09 -2.06
N THR A 436 11.07 -4.95 -2.95
CA THR A 436 9.71 -4.91 -3.48
C THR A 436 8.66 -4.99 -2.36
N SER A 437 8.91 -5.78 -1.31
CA SER A 437 8.01 -5.83 -0.15
C SER A 437 7.92 -4.49 0.60
N ILE A 438 9.03 -3.75 0.71
CA ILE A 438 9.06 -2.40 1.32
C ILE A 438 8.35 -1.39 0.41
N VAL A 439 8.61 -1.44 -0.90
CA VAL A 439 7.90 -0.59 -1.87
C VAL A 439 6.39 -0.88 -1.86
N ASN A 440 5.99 -2.15 -1.79
CA ASN A 440 4.58 -2.53 -1.69
C ASN A 440 3.96 -2.08 -0.36
N LEU A 441 4.72 -1.94 0.72
CA LEU A 441 4.24 -1.31 1.94
C LEU A 441 3.91 0.17 1.72
N ALA A 442 4.75 0.91 0.99
CA ALA A 442 4.44 2.29 0.61
C ALA A 442 3.22 2.39 -0.31
N ARG A 443 3.12 1.51 -1.32
CA ARG A 443 1.92 1.39 -2.19
C ARG A 443 0.65 1.09 -1.39
N MET A 444 0.76 0.22 -0.39
CA MET A 444 -0.34 -0.11 0.50
C MET A 444 -0.80 1.13 1.26
N MET A 445 0.13 1.92 1.81
CA MET A 445 -0.22 3.16 2.50
C MET A 445 -0.89 4.17 1.54
N GLU A 446 -0.38 4.34 0.32
CA GLU A 446 -1.01 5.21 -0.69
C GLU A 446 -2.46 4.79 -0.98
N VAL A 447 -2.73 3.49 -1.14
CA VAL A 447 -4.10 3.00 -1.42
C VAL A 447 -5.01 3.11 -0.20
N VAL A 448 -4.53 2.78 1.00
CA VAL A 448 -5.33 2.83 2.24
C VAL A 448 -5.69 4.26 2.62
N PHE A 449 -4.79 5.21 2.36
CA PHE A 449 -4.94 6.62 2.74
C PHE A 449 -5.23 7.55 1.57
N GLN A 450 -5.62 7.00 0.40
CA GLN A 450 -5.83 7.77 -0.82
C GLN A 450 -6.87 8.89 -0.65
N TYR A 451 -8.00 8.58 -0.01
CA TYR A 451 -9.13 9.49 0.14
C TYR A 451 -9.39 9.85 1.61
N ASP A 452 -9.30 8.88 2.51
CA ASP A 452 -9.57 8.99 3.95
C ASP A 452 -8.69 8.00 4.73
N ASP A 453 -8.80 7.97 6.06
CA ASP A 453 -8.29 6.86 6.87
C ASP A 453 -9.10 5.58 6.59
N GLY A 454 -8.73 4.85 5.53
CA GLY A 454 -9.46 3.66 5.07
C GLY A 454 -9.39 2.48 6.05
N TYR A 455 -8.45 2.48 7.00
CA TYR A 455 -8.40 1.45 8.04
C TYR A 455 -9.45 1.71 9.13
N THR A 456 -9.54 2.95 9.63
CA THR A 456 -10.56 3.32 10.61
C THR A 456 -11.95 3.38 9.96
N ILE A 457 -12.05 3.98 8.78
CA ILE A 457 -13.26 4.16 7.98
C ILE A 457 -13.30 3.07 6.89
N ALA A 458 -13.68 1.86 7.31
CA ALA A 458 -13.69 0.67 6.47
C ALA A 458 -14.52 0.80 5.17
N SER A 459 -15.49 1.72 5.11
CA SER A 459 -16.26 1.99 3.89
C SER A 459 -15.38 2.42 2.72
N SER A 460 -14.27 3.12 2.97
CA SER A 460 -13.35 3.59 1.92
C SER A 460 -12.52 2.45 1.30
N LEU A 461 -12.38 1.32 2.00
CA LEU A 461 -11.73 0.10 1.49
C LEU A 461 -12.70 -0.98 1.05
N LYS A 462 -14.01 -0.78 1.24
CA LYS A 462 -15.02 -1.81 1.02
C LYS A 462 -14.97 -2.38 -0.41
N ASP A 463 -14.86 -1.52 -1.41
CA ASP A 463 -14.84 -1.97 -2.81
C ASP A 463 -13.57 -2.77 -3.11
N HIS A 464 -12.42 -2.32 -2.62
CA HIS A 464 -11.15 -3.03 -2.77
C HIS A 464 -11.18 -4.43 -2.13
N VAL A 465 -11.65 -4.52 -0.88
CA VAL A 465 -11.75 -5.79 -0.15
C VAL A 465 -12.78 -6.73 -0.81
N THR A 466 -13.91 -6.18 -1.27
CA THR A 466 -14.96 -6.95 -1.98
C THR A 466 -14.41 -7.54 -3.28
N LEU A 467 -13.78 -6.71 -4.11
CA LEU A 467 -13.19 -7.14 -5.38
C LEU A 467 -12.02 -8.12 -5.18
N MET A 468 -11.23 -7.96 -4.11
CA MET A 468 -10.09 -8.85 -3.88
C MET A 468 -10.49 -10.20 -3.29
N PHE A 469 -11.46 -10.27 -2.38
CA PHE A 469 -11.73 -11.50 -1.61
C PHE A 469 -13.15 -12.05 -1.71
N VAL A 470 -14.10 -11.31 -2.28
CA VAL A 470 -15.50 -11.73 -2.37
C VAL A 470 -15.86 -12.07 -3.80
N GLU A 471 -15.65 -11.14 -4.73
CA GLU A 471 -16.08 -11.24 -6.12
C GLU A 471 -15.00 -11.84 -7.03
N PRO A 472 -15.19 -13.05 -7.58
CA PRO A 472 -14.28 -13.59 -8.57
C PRO A 472 -14.35 -12.80 -9.88
N ILE A 473 -13.30 -12.90 -10.70
CA ILE A 473 -13.34 -12.40 -12.07
C ILE A 473 -14.14 -13.40 -12.91
N PRO A 474 -15.12 -12.96 -13.72
CA PRO A 474 -15.84 -13.85 -14.64
C PRO A 474 -14.89 -14.56 -15.62
N GLU A 475 -15.05 -15.87 -15.77
CA GLU A 475 -14.19 -16.70 -16.64
C GLU A 475 -14.62 -16.73 -18.11
N ASP A 476 -15.88 -16.37 -18.38
CA ASP A 476 -16.49 -16.42 -19.71
C ASP A 476 -16.05 -15.28 -20.62
#